data_AF-A0A0S7CSX2-F1
#
_entry.id   AF-A0A0S7CSX2-F1
#
_cell.length_a   1.000
_cell.length_b   1.000
_cell.length_c   1.000
_cell.angle_alpha   90.00
_cell.angle_beta   90.00
_cell.angle_gamma   90.00
#
_symmetry.space_group_name_H-M   'P 1'
#
loop_
_entity.id
_entity.type
_entity.pdbx_description
1 polymer ?
#
loop_
_entity_poly.entity_id
_entity_poly.type
_entity_poly.pdbx_seq_one_letter_code
_entity_poly.pdbx_strand_id
1 'polypeptide(L)'
;MIGIPVRLKTAVSLVLLGLLTLLAGIGQLTFWAPAETVTASAPGDSKAAPLTVITQDVLTHKGGPRQISVKGDGKFVLAVGRPDDVDAWVGKTAHNTINGVSEDGKSLQLAGTDGEANAPSPAGSDLWVQTENADGQLEYTFTPPASGNWSLLLASDGTKPAPSSVSITFANDATMPWAVPLIVIGAILIVAGAALPFVSKFTKGRGGRPNGPRGGVTTGNSPETASKGTADETDKDPLGEDTPAGDAPAQDTNKGTAAGPALRISLVPQLL
;
A
#
# COMPACT_ATOMS: atom_id res chain seq x y z
N MET A 1 -35.90 31.37 -6.49
CA MET A 1 -35.01 31.20 -7.66
C MET A 1 -33.67 31.88 -7.37
N ILE A 2 -32.54 31.17 -7.42
CA ILE A 2 -31.21 31.78 -7.22
C ILE A 2 -30.85 32.64 -8.44
N GLY A 3 -30.59 33.93 -8.20
CA GLY A 3 -30.27 34.94 -9.22
C GLY A 3 -28.89 34.74 -9.86
N ILE A 4 -28.75 35.25 -11.09
CA ILE A 4 -27.53 35.10 -11.92
C ILE A 4 -26.22 35.43 -11.18
N PRO A 5 -26.06 36.58 -10.49
CA PRO A 5 -24.80 36.90 -9.81
C PRO A 5 -24.47 35.94 -8.64
N VAL A 6 -25.46 35.33 -8.01
CA VAL A 6 -25.23 34.34 -6.95
C VAL A 6 -24.75 33.02 -7.56
N ARG A 7 -25.33 32.59 -8.70
CA ARG A 7 -24.87 31.40 -9.44
C ARG A 7 -23.42 31.53 -9.90
N LEU A 8 -23.01 32.72 -10.37
CA LEU A 8 -21.63 32.97 -10.79
C LEU A 8 -20.68 32.91 -9.59
N LYS A 9 -21.04 33.52 -8.45
CA LYS A 9 -20.26 33.43 -7.21
C LYS A 9 -20.09 31.98 -6.76
N THR A 10 -21.16 31.18 -6.71
CA THR A 10 -21.07 29.76 -6.33
C THR A 10 -20.26 28.93 -7.33
N ALA A 11 -20.35 29.22 -8.63
CA ALA A 11 -19.53 28.55 -9.64
C ALA A 11 -18.03 28.84 -9.44
N VAL A 12 -17.67 30.10 -9.21
CA VAL A 12 -16.27 30.50 -8.91
C VAL A 12 -15.79 29.86 -7.60
N SER A 13 -16.59 29.85 -6.54
CA SER A 13 -16.23 29.17 -5.29
C SER A 13 -16.02 27.66 -5.46
N LEU A 14 -16.84 26.98 -6.27
CA LEU A 14 -16.67 25.55 -6.56
C LEU A 14 -15.40 25.26 -7.37
N VAL A 15 -15.08 26.08 -8.39
CA VAL A 15 -13.85 25.93 -9.18
C VAL A 15 -12.61 26.20 -8.32
N LEU A 16 -12.62 27.25 -7.49
CA LEU A 16 -11.50 27.56 -6.59
C LEU A 16 -11.30 26.47 -5.53
N LEU A 17 -12.38 25.97 -4.93
CA LEU A 17 -12.31 24.85 -3.98
C LEU A 17 -11.79 23.59 -4.68
N GLY A 18 -12.34 23.23 -5.85
CA GLY A 18 -11.90 22.05 -6.60
C GLY A 18 -10.45 22.12 -7.03
N LEU A 19 -9.96 23.29 -7.44
CA LEU A 19 -8.54 23.53 -7.72
C LEU A 19 -7.68 23.33 -6.47
N LEU A 20 -8.09 23.86 -5.31
CA LEU A 20 -7.37 23.68 -4.05
C LEU A 20 -7.37 22.22 -3.59
N THR A 21 -8.48 21.49 -3.71
CA THR A 21 -8.56 20.05 -3.39
C THR A 21 -7.70 19.21 -4.33
N LEU A 22 -7.70 19.51 -5.64
CA LEU A 22 -6.87 18.84 -6.63
C LEU A 22 -5.37 19.10 -6.38
N LEU A 23 -4.99 20.35 -6.10
CA LEU A 23 -3.62 20.71 -5.74
C LEU A 23 -3.17 20.06 -4.43
N ALA A 24 -4.06 19.89 -3.44
CA ALA A 24 -3.73 19.16 -2.23
C ALA A 24 -3.43 17.67 -2.50
N GLY A 25 -4.24 17.02 -3.35
CA GLY A 25 -4.02 15.62 -3.75
C GLY A 25 -2.76 15.40 -4.60
N ILE A 26 -2.44 16.32 -5.53
CA ILE A 26 -1.16 16.31 -6.26
C ILE A 26 0.01 16.61 -5.31
N GLY A 27 -0.17 17.52 -4.36
CA GLY A 27 0.81 17.86 -3.35
C GLY A 27 1.23 16.66 -2.48
N GLN A 28 0.28 15.79 -2.13
CA GLN A 28 0.59 14.52 -1.44
C GLN A 28 1.54 13.65 -2.27
N LEU A 29 1.30 13.51 -3.58
CA LEU A 29 2.15 12.74 -4.50
C LEU A 29 3.48 13.42 -4.86
N THR A 30 3.79 14.59 -4.30
CA THR A 30 4.97 15.40 -4.68
C THR A 30 5.67 16.02 -3.46
N PHE A 31 5.20 17.18 -2.99
CA PHE A 31 5.85 17.96 -1.92
C PHE A 31 5.63 17.39 -0.51
N TRP A 32 4.59 16.58 -0.33
CA TRP A 32 4.31 15.85 0.92
C TRP A 32 4.42 14.33 0.75
N ALA A 33 5.21 13.89 -0.24
CA ALA A 33 5.51 12.48 -0.41
C ALA A 33 6.41 11.98 0.74
N PRO A 34 6.19 10.75 1.24
CA PRO A 34 7.16 10.11 2.12
C PRO A 34 8.43 9.79 1.33
N ALA A 35 9.58 9.70 2.01
CA ALA A 35 10.82 9.26 1.38
C ALA A 35 10.66 7.86 0.78
N GLU A 36 11.29 7.60 -0.38
CA GLU A 36 11.22 6.31 -1.08
C GLU A 36 11.89 5.15 -0.31
N THR A 37 12.72 5.48 0.68
CA THR A 37 13.43 4.54 1.53
C THR A 37 13.32 4.90 3.02
N VAL A 38 13.53 3.91 3.89
CA VAL A 38 13.70 4.09 5.33
C VAL A 38 14.97 3.37 5.78
N THR A 39 15.81 4.04 6.55
CA THR A 39 16.99 3.45 7.17
C THR A 39 16.70 3.14 8.64
N ALA A 40 16.87 1.87 9.02
CA ALA A 40 16.86 1.44 10.42
C ALA A 40 18.28 1.30 10.94
N SER A 41 18.57 1.82 12.13
CA SER A 41 19.92 1.77 12.74
C SER A 41 19.94 0.95 14.03
N ALA A 42 21.07 0.28 14.30
CA ALA A 42 21.32 -0.41 15.56
C ALA A 42 21.42 0.58 16.74
N PRO A 43 21.03 0.17 17.97
CA PRO A 43 21.22 0.97 19.18
C PRO A 43 22.71 1.22 19.47
N GLY A 44 23.07 2.47 19.77
CA GLY A 44 24.47 2.88 20.03
C GLY A 44 25.05 2.35 21.35
N ASP A 45 24.22 1.78 22.21
CA ASP A 45 24.51 1.11 23.48
C ASP A 45 24.65 -0.43 23.34
N SER A 46 24.86 -0.91 22.10
CA SER A 46 25.20 -2.30 21.76
C SER A 46 26.26 -2.89 22.69
N LYS A 47 25.99 -4.08 23.25
CA LYS A 47 26.94 -4.80 24.12
C LYS A 47 28.19 -5.20 23.34
N ALA A 48 29.37 -5.06 23.97
CA ALA A 48 30.62 -5.52 23.37
C ALA A 48 30.63 -7.06 23.29
N ALA A 49 30.62 -7.59 22.07
CA ALA A 49 30.68 -9.03 21.78
C ALA A 49 31.51 -9.27 20.50
N PRO A 50 32.25 -10.38 20.37
CA PRO A 50 33.13 -10.65 19.23
C PRO A 50 32.40 -10.91 17.89
N LEU A 51 31.09 -11.22 17.93
CA LEU A 51 30.25 -11.51 16.76
C LEU A 51 28.96 -10.67 16.78
N THR A 52 28.48 -10.27 15.59
CA THR A 52 27.13 -9.72 15.38
C THR A 52 26.44 -10.48 14.25
N VAL A 53 25.23 -11.00 14.48
CA VAL A 53 24.42 -11.74 13.52
C VAL A 53 23.27 -10.87 13.02
N ILE A 54 23.04 -10.78 11.72
CA ILE A 54 21.85 -10.18 11.10
C ILE A 54 21.01 -11.32 10.53
N THR A 55 19.86 -11.56 11.17
CA THR A 55 18.99 -12.71 10.88
C THR A 55 18.11 -12.52 9.64
N GLN A 56 17.52 -13.62 9.17
CA GLN A 56 16.52 -13.63 8.09
C GLN A 56 15.41 -12.59 8.27
N ASP A 57 14.87 -12.42 9.46
CA ASP A 57 13.63 -11.65 9.66
C ASP A 57 13.85 -10.16 9.36
N VAL A 58 15.09 -9.68 9.50
CA VAL A 58 15.53 -8.35 9.04
C VAL A 58 15.95 -8.38 7.56
N LEU A 59 16.61 -9.45 7.11
CA LEU A 59 17.04 -9.62 5.71
C LEU A 59 15.88 -9.91 4.72
N THR A 60 14.67 -10.14 5.21
CA THR A 60 13.45 -10.32 4.41
C THR A 60 12.38 -9.26 4.68
N HIS A 61 12.59 -8.38 5.68
CA HIS A 61 11.69 -7.26 5.99
C HIS A 61 11.43 -6.40 4.73
N LYS A 62 10.14 -6.20 4.41
CA LYS A 62 9.59 -5.52 3.22
C LYS A 62 9.99 -6.10 1.85
N GLY A 63 10.83 -7.13 1.78
CA GLY A 63 11.31 -7.68 0.50
C GLY A 63 12.17 -6.70 -0.31
N GLY A 64 12.30 -6.94 -1.62
CA GLY A 64 13.17 -6.14 -2.50
C GLY A 64 14.69 -6.28 -2.20
N PRO A 65 15.54 -5.42 -2.78
CA PRO A 65 16.94 -5.26 -2.39
C PRO A 65 17.07 -4.42 -1.10
N ARG A 66 18.15 -4.62 -0.34
CA ARG A 66 18.50 -3.82 0.87
C ARG A 66 19.95 -3.37 0.80
N GLN A 67 20.23 -2.15 1.25
CA GLN A 67 21.60 -1.67 1.46
C GLN A 67 21.94 -1.73 2.95
N ILE A 68 23.02 -2.41 3.29
CA ILE A 68 23.55 -2.57 4.65
C ILE A 68 24.81 -1.72 4.77
N SER A 69 24.78 -0.72 5.64
CA SER A 69 25.94 0.09 6.00
C SER A 69 26.49 -0.40 7.34
N VAL A 70 27.78 -0.73 7.37
CA VAL A 70 28.48 -1.22 8.57
C VAL A 70 29.65 -0.31 8.86
N LYS A 71 29.82 0.12 10.11
CA LYS A 71 30.98 0.86 10.59
C LYS A 71 31.52 0.21 11.87
N GLY A 72 32.84 0.09 11.96
CA GLY A 72 33.55 -0.54 13.08
C GLY A 72 35.03 -0.20 13.10
N ASP A 73 35.68 -0.43 14.24
CA ASP A 73 37.07 0.00 14.46
C ASP A 73 38.08 -0.94 13.77
N GLY A 74 38.55 -0.52 12.60
CA GLY A 74 39.55 -1.24 11.81
C GLY A 74 38.94 -2.38 10.99
N LYS A 75 39.67 -3.49 10.88
CA LYS A 75 39.34 -4.59 9.97
C LYS A 75 38.22 -5.49 10.48
N PHE A 76 37.28 -5.78 9.60
CA PHE A 76 36.19 -6.72 9.83
C PHE A 76 35.80 -7.47 8.56
N VAL A 77 35.06 -8.55 8.76
CA VAL A 77 34.55 -9.44 7.72
C VAL A 77 33.05 -9.59 7.86
N LEU A 78 32.34 -9.52 6.73
CA LEU A 78 30.93 -9.85 6.59
C LEU A 78 30.82 -11.17 5.81
N ALA A 79 30.29 -12.20 6.46
CA ALA A 79 30.06 -13.51 5.87
C ALA A 79 28.56 -13.77 5.65
N VAL A 80 28.23 -14.49 4.57
CA VAL A 80 26.85 -14.84 4.19
C VAL A 80 26.69 -16.36 4.17
N GLY A 81 25.81 -16.90 5.03
CA GLY A 81 25.57 -18.35 5.16
C GLY A 81 24.08 -18.67 5.37
N ARG A 82 23.74 -19.95 5.53
CA ARG A 82 22.40 -20.31 6.04
C ARG A 82 22.33 -19.99 7.54
N PRO A 83 21.12 -19.78 8.12
CA PRO A 83 20.98 -19.63 9.56
C PRO A 83 21.65 -20.76 10.34
N ASP A 84 21.41 -22.01 9.95
CA ASP A 84 21.99 -23.20 10.59
C ASP A 84 23.54 -23.18 10.59
N ASP A 85 24.17 -22.71 9.51
CA ASP A 85 25.64 -22.59 9.40
C ASP A 85 26.18 -21.47 10.32
N VAL A 86 25.48 -20.34 10.39
CA VAL A 86 25.83 -19.20 11.24
C VAL A 86 25.64 -19.55 12.72
N ASP A 87 24.54 -20.21 13.07
CA ASP A 87 24.26 -20.66 14.44
C ASP A 87 25.27 -21.72 14.89
N ALA A 88 25.68 -22.63 14.00
CA ALA A 88 26.75 -23.61 14.25
C ALA A 88 28.13 -22.95 14.44
N TRP A 89 28.43 -21.87 13.69
CA TRP A 89 29.66 -21.09 13.87
C TRP A 89 29.68 -20.30 15.18
N VAL A 90 28.56 -19.65 15.52
CA VAL A 90 28.40 -18.86 16.74
C VAL A 90 28.44 -19.76 17.98
N GLY A 91 27.75 -20.90 17.95
CA GLY A 91 27.82 -21.94 18.97
C GLY A 91 27.56 -21.46 20.40
N LYS A 92 28.64 -21.24 21.17
CA LYS A 92 28.61 -20.76 22.56
C LYS A 92 29.24 -19.37 22.74
N THR A 93 29.68 -18.73 21.67
CA THR A 93 30.35 -17.44 21.70
C THR A 93 29.35 -16.33 22.05
N ALA A 94 29.80 -15.33 22.83
CA ALA A 94 29.03 -14.12 23.08
C ALA A 94 28.77 -13.38 21.77
N HIS A 95 27.54 -12.95 21.52
CA HIS A 95 27.15 -12.37 20.24
C HIS A 95 25.98 -11.40 20.38
N ASN A 96 25.86 -10.46 19.45
CA ASN A 96 24.66 -9.63 19.30
C ASN A 96 23.83 -10.12 18.11
N THR A 97 22.51 -10.20 18.26
CA THR A 97 21.59 -10.66 17.21
C THR A 97 20.64 -9.53 16.82
N ILE A 98 20.70 -9.13 15.55
CA ILE A 98 19.77 -8.22 14.88
C ILE A 98 18.61 -9.07 14.35
N ASN A 99 17.50 -9.07 15.08
CA ASN A 99 16.36 -9.98 14.88
C ASN A 99 15.05 -9.30 14.44
N GLY A 100 15.01 -7.97 14.37
CA GLY A 100 13.82 -7.26 13.92
C GLY A 100 14.10 -5.81 13.51
N VAL A 101 13.04 -5.17 13.03
CA VAL A 101 12.95 -3.71 12.87
C VAL A 101 11.82 -3.22 13.79
N SER A 102 11.93 -2.01 14.30
CA SER A 102 10.87 -1.33 15.05
C SER A 102 9.62 -1.08 14.21
N GLU A 103 8.47 -0.91 14.88
CA GLU A 103 7.19 -0.59 14.23
C GLU A 103 7.23 0.73 13.44
N ASP A 104 8.05 1.70 13.86
CA ASP A 104 8.24 2.97 13.15
C ASP A 104 9.27 2.90 11.99
N GLY A 105 9.94 1.75 11.84
CA GLY A 105 10.91 1.45 10.79
C GLY A 105 12.32 2.03 10.97
N LYS A 106 12.65 2.68 12.10
CA LYS A 106 13.88 3.50 12.24
C LYS A 106 14.98 2.93 13.14
N SER A 107 14.67 1.95 13.97
CA SER A 107 15.66 1.21 14.77
C SER A 107 15.63 -0.30 14.49
N LEU A 108 16.80 -0.92 14.55
CA LEU A 108 16.97 -2.37 14.53
C LEU A 108 16.77 -2.93 15.95
N GLN A 109 16.05 -4.04 16.07
CA GLN A 109 15.92 -4.76 17.33
C GLN A 109 17.18 -5.61 17.54
N LEU A 110 17.81 -5.46 18.70
CA LEU A 110 19.10 -6.05 19.05
C LEU A 110 18.99 -6.84 20.36
N ALA A 111 19.40 -8.10 20.35
CA ALA A 111 19.51 -8.94 21.54
C ALA A 111 20.98 -9.34 21.77
N GLY A 112 21.52 -9.10 22.96
CA GLY A 112 22.88 -9.52 23.33
C GLY A 112 22.88 -10.83 24.10
N THR A 113 23.57 -11.85 23.58
CA THR A 113 23.74 -13.17 24.19
C THR A 113 25.10 -13.27 24.89
N ASP A 114 25.10 -13.70 26.16
CA ASP A 114 26.33 -14.01 26.90
C ASP A 114 26.91 -15.38 26.51
N GLY A 115 28.24 -15.49 26.54
CA GLY A 115 28.95 -16.67 26.08
C GLY A 115 30.46 -16.53 26.14
N GLU A 116 31.18 -17.36 25.39
CA GLU A 116 32.63 -17.35 25.27
C GLU A 116 33.10 -16.05 24.62
N ALA A 117 34.12 -15.39 25.21
CA ALA A 117 34.52 -14.03 24.83
C ALA A 117 35.33 -13.94 23.52
N ASN A 118 35.73 -15.07 22.93
CA ASN A 118 36.45 -15.15 21.67
C ASN A 118 35.73 -16.07 20.68
N ALA A 119 35.79 -15.72 19.41
CA ALA A 119 35.35 -16.53 18.27
C ALA A 119 36.57 -16.96 17.43
N PRO A 120 36.47 -18.07 16.66
CA PRO A 120 37.28 -18.24 15.47
C PRO A 120 36.93 -17.16 14.43
N SER A 121 37.91 -16.68 13.67
CA SER A 121 37.64 -15.73 12.58
C SER A 121 36.96 -16.43 11.40
N PRO A 122 35.81 -15.95 10.90
CA PRO A 122 35.08 -16.59 9.79
C PRO A 122 35.74 -16.38 8.42
N ALA A 123 36.77 -15.52 8.31
CA ALA A 123 37.44 -15.23 7.05
C ALA A 123 38.11 -16.49 6.45
N GLY A 124 37.65 -16.90 5.26
CA GLY A 124 38.22 -18.02 4.52
C GLY A 124 37.65 -19.41 4.86
N SER A 125 36.57 -19.50 5.65
CA SER A 125 35.80 -20.74 5.79
C SER A 125 34.97 -21.02 4.52
N ASP A 126 34.81 -22.30 4.22
CA ASP A 126 34.01 -22.90 3.16
C ASP A 126 32.49 -22.92 3.44
N LEU A 127 32.08 -22.61 4.67
CA LEU A 127 30.66 -22.50 5.08
C LEU A 127 29.95 -21.28 4.48
N TRP A 128 30.71 -20.29 3.97
CA TRP A 128 30.16 -19.02 3.50
C TRP A 128 30.02 -18.98 1.98
N VAL A 129 28.83 -18.60 1.52
CA VAL A 129 28.50 -18.45 0.09
C VAL A 129 29.04 -17.13 -0.47
N GLN A 130 29.21 -16.11 0.39
CA GLN A 130 29.92 -14.87 0.09
C GLN A 130 30.67 -14.39 1.34
N THR A 131 31.82 -13.75 1.16
CA THR A 131 32.60 -13.14 2.24
C THR A 131 33.20 -11.82 1.75
N GLU A 132 32.83 -10.71 2.39
CA GLU A 132 33.36 -9.37 2.12
C GLU A 132 34.28 -8.93 3.25
N ASN A 133 35.43 -8.34 2.92
CA ASN A 133 36.42 -7.86 3.88
C ASN A 133 36.53 -6.34 3.80
N ALA A 134 36.49 -5.66 4.95
CA ALA A 134 36.46 -4.20 5.03
C ALA A 134 37.41 -3.67 6.12
N ASP A 135 37.68 -2.37 6.08
CA ASP A 135 38.48 -1.63 7.06
C ASP A 135 37.75 -0.31 7.34
N GLY A 136 37.28 -0.11 8.58
CA GLY A 136 36.50 1.07 8.99
C GLY A 136 35.02 1.06 8.57
N GLN A 137 34.72 0.89 7.27
CA GLN A 137 33.35 0.91 6.73
C GLN A 137 33.13 -0.08 5.59
N LEU A 138 31.92 -0.64 5.52
CA LEU A 138 31.40 -1.44 4.40
C LEU A 138 30.02 -0.92 3.99
N GLU A 139 29.79 -0.81 2.69
CA GLU A 139 28.47 -0.65 2.08
C GLU A 139 28.16 -1.91 1.27
N TYR A 140 27.15 -2.69 1.67
CA TYR A 140 26.85 -3.99 1.08
C TYR A 140 25.39 -4.09 0.66
N THR A 141 25.14 -4.35 -0.64
CA THR A 141 23.78 -4.54 -1.18
C THR A 141 23.39 -6.00 -1.08
N PHE A 142 22.64 -6.36 -0.04
CA PHE A 142 22.20 -7.75 0.16
C PHE A 142 21.15 -8.17 -0.88
N THR A 143 21.54 -9.11 -1.73
CA THR A 143 20.67 -9.86 -2.64
C THR A 143 20.81 -11.35 -2.30
N PRO A 144 19.73 -12.07 -1.98
CA PRO A 144 19.79 -13.50 -1.66
C PRO A 144 20.48 -14.33 -2.77
N PRO A 145 21.61 -15.02 -2.50
CA PRO A 145 22.35 -15.75 -3.53
C PRO A 145 21.57 -16.88 -4.21
N ALA A 146 20.61 -17.47 -3.49
CA ALA A 146 19.65 -18.44 -3.99
C ALA A 146 18.37 -18.41 -3.14
N SER A 147 17.40 -19.28 -3.45
CA SER A 147 16.20 -19.47 -2.62
C SER A 147 16.51 -20.07 -1.23
N GLY A 148 15.52 -20.00 -0.34
CA GLY A 148 15.65 -20.43 1.06
C GLY A 148 16.26 -19.36 1.95
N ASN A 149 16.52 -19.72 3.21
CA ASN A 149 16.84 -18.76 4.26
C ASN A 149 18.31 -18.32 4.27
N TRP A 150 18.57 -17.11 4.74
CA TRP A 150 19.92 -16.53 4.81
C TRP A 150 20.15 -15.78 6.12
N SER A 151 21.40 -15.79 6.59
CA SER A 151 21.87 -15.03 7.75
C SER A 151 23.23 -14.41 7.42
N LEU A 152 23.50 -13.23 7.99
CA LEU A 152 24.74 -12.47 7.80
C LEU A 152 25.51 -12.44 9.12
N LEU A 153 26.78 -12.86 9.10
CA LEU A 153 27.66 -12.84 10.26
C LEU A 153 28.72 -11.75 10.10
N LEU A 154 28.85 -10.89 11.11
CA LEU A 154 29.92 -9.90 11.23
C LEU A 154 30.89 -10.33 12.33
N ALA A 155 32.19 -10.29 12.01
CA ALA A 155 33.27 -10.47 12.97
C ALA A 155 34.42 -9.51 12.65
N SER A 156 35.22 -9.15 13.64
CA SER A 156 36.48 -8.41 13.43
C SER A 156 37.62 -9.41 13.15
N ASP A 157 38.35 -9.80 14.18
CA ASP A 157 39.26 -10.96 14.19
C ASP A 157 38.76 -12.11 15.09
N GLY A 158 37.59 -11.92 15.72
CA GLY A 158 37.00 -12.84 16.70
C GLY A 158 37.47 -12.61 18.14
N THR A 159 38.46 -11.76 18.39
CA THR A 159 38.96 -11.41 19.74
C THR A 159 38.62 -9.98 20.16
N LYS A 160 38.50 -9.07 19.19
CA LYS A 160 37.94 -7.72 19.39
C LYS A 160 36.41 -7.76 19.22
N PRO A 161 35.67 -6.75 19.72
CA PRO A 161 34.26 -6.61 19.40
C PRO A 161 33.99 -6.60 17.89
N ALA A 162 32.81 -7.09 17.48
CA ALA A 162 32.30 -6.90 16.13
C ALA A 162 31.86 -5.45 15.90
N PRO A 163 31.72 -5.00 14.63
CA PRO A 163 31.13 -3.70 14.30
C PRO A 163 29.76 -3.51 14.96
N SER A 164 29.61 -2.46 15.78
CA SER A 164 28.38 -2.12 16.49
C SER A 164 27.46 -1.17 15.69
N SER A 165 28.03 -0.36 14.79
CA SER A 165 27.28 0.62 14.01
C SER A 165 26.80 0.00 12.69
N VAL A 166 25.74 -0.82 12.78
CA VAL A 166 25.01 -1.37 11.64
C VAL A 166 23.77 -0.52 11.35
N SER A 167 23.52 -0.19 10.08
CA SER A 167 22.23 0.31 9.62
C SER A 167 21.81 -0.33 8.30
N ILE A 168 20.50 -0.47 8.09
CA ILE A 168 19.91 -1.18 6.95
C ILE A 168 18.84 -0.30 6.34
N THR A 169 18.96 -0.05 5.04
CA THR A 169 18.02 0.77 4.25
C THR A 169 17.13 -0.12 3.41
N PHE A 170 15.82 0.07 3.59
CA PHE A 170 14.72 -0.64 2.93
C PHE A 170 13.95 0.32 2.01
N ALA A 171 13.20 -0.22 1.05
CA ALA A 171 12.15 0.53 0.36
C ALA A 171 11.03 0.94 1.33
N ASN A 172 10.27 1.98 0.99
CA ASN A 172 9.21 2.51 1.82
C ASN A 172 7.81 2.40 1.18
N ASP A 173 7.04 1.41 1.60
CA ASP A 173 5.67 1.15 1.12
C ASP A 173 4.60 2.12 1.69
N ALA A 174 4.99 3.35 2.02
CA ALA A 174 4.13 4.33 2.68
C ALA A 174 3.04 4.87 1.74
N THR A 175 1.79 4.48 1.98
CA THR A 175 0.66 4.77 1.09
C THR A 175 0.02 6.15 1.33
N MET A 176 -0.58 6.70 0.27
CA MET A 176 -1.34 7.96 0.31
C MET A 176 -2.83 7.71 -0.01
N PRO A 177 -3.63 7.15 0.93
CA PRO A 177 -5.02 6.78 0.65
C PRO A 177 -5.90 7.96 0.22
N TRP A 178 -5.54 9.20 0.57
CA TRP A 178 -6.31 10.41 0.25
C TRP A 178 -5.93 11.08 -1.08
N ALA A 179 -4.77 10.80 -1.68
CA ALA A 179 -4.29 11.54 -2.84
C ALA A 179 -5.21 11.38 -4.06
N VAL A 180 -5.55 10.14 -4.40
CA VAL A 180 -6.46 9.84 -5.52
C VAL A 180 -7.89 10.35 -5.26
N PRO A 181 -8.52 10.11 -4.09
CA PRO A 181 -9.80 10.75 -3.74
C PRO A 181 -9.79 12.28 -3.87
N LEU A 182 -8.77 12.97 -3.36
CA LEU A 182 -8.67 14.44 -3.44
C LEU A 182 -8.54 14.94 -4.88
N ILE A 183 -7.75 14.27 -5.73
CA ILE A 183 -7.65 14.59 -7.16
C ILE A 183 -8.99 14.40 -7.87
N VAL A 184 -9.67 13.28 -7.63
CA VAL A 184 -10.97 12.96 -8.25
C VAL A 184 -12.07 13.92 -7.80
N ILE A 185 -12.17 14.20 -6.48
CA ILE A 185 -13.14 15.15 -5.93
C ILE A 185 -12.86 16.57 -6.46
N GLY A 186 -11.58 16.99 -6.49
CA GLY A 186 -11.18 18.29 -7.02
C GLY A 186 -11.54 18.46 -8.50
N ALA A 187 -11.28 17.45 -9.33
CA ALA A 187 -11.66 17.43 -10.74
C ALA A 187 -13.20 17.51 -10.92
N ILE A 188 -13.97 16.75 -10.14
CA ILE A 188 -15.45 16.79 -10.15
C ILE A 188 -15.96 18.18 -9.75
N LEU A 189 -15.39 18.81 -8.73
CA LEU A 189 -15.76 20.16 -8.28
C LEU A 189 -15.47 21.24 -9.34
N ILE A 190 -14.33 21.14 -10.03
CA ILE A 190 -14.00 22.03 -11.17
C ILE A 190 -15.02 21.86 -12.30
N VAL A 191 -15.32 20.62 -12.70
CA VAL A 191 -16.30 20.33 -13.78
C VAL A 191 -17.71 20.80 -13.39
N ALA A 192 -18.15 20.53 -12.16
CA ALA A 192 -19.46 20.95 -11.67
C ALA A 192 -19.59 22.48 -11.59
N GLY A 193 -18.57 23.17 -11.08
CA GLY A 193 -18.50 24.62 -11.04
C GLY A 193 -18.52 25.25 -12.44
N ALA A 194 -17.74 24.70 -13.37
CA ALA A 194 -17.71 25.14 -14.77
C ALA A 194 -19.04 24.90 -15.52
N ALA A 195 -19.72 23.78 -15.25
CA ALA A 195 -20.99 23.44 -15.88
C ALA A 195 -22.19 24.27 -15.36
N LEU A 196 -22.19 24.65 -14.09
CA LEU A 196 -23.28 25.35 -13.39
C LEU A 196 -23.93 26.53 -14.18
N PRO A 197 -23.18 27.48 -14.80
CA PRO A 197 -23.79 28.55 -15.60
C PRO A 197 -24.53 28.04 -16.85
N PHE A 198 -24.04 26.97 -17.50
CA PHE A 198 -24.57 26.47 -18.78
C PHE A 198 -25.88 25.69 -18.64
N VAL A 199 -26.11 25.00 -17.52
CA VAL A 199 -27.34 24.23 -17.25
C VAL A 199 -28.60 25.08 -17.50
N SER A 200 -28.54 26.37 -17.13
CA SER A 200 -29.65 27.32 -17.29
C SER A 200 -30.07 27.59 -18.75
N LYS A 201 -29.20 27.33 -19.74
CA LYS A 201 -29.51 27.46 -21.17
C LYS A 201 -30.31 26.26 -21.67
N PHE A 202 -29.93 25.04 -21.26
CA PHE A 202 -30.61 23.80 -21.67
C PHE A 202 -31.98 23.63 -21.01
N THR A 203 -32.14 24.01 -19.74
CA THR A 203 -33.43 23.89 -19.03
C THR A 203 -34.51 24.87 -19.51
N LYS A 204 -34.21 25.79 -20.44
CA LYS A 204 -35.14 26.83 -20.89
C LYS A 204 -35.80 26.54 -22.26
N GLY A 205 -35.63 25.32 -22.79
CA GLY A 205 -36.13 24.89 -24.11
C GLY A 205 -37.47 24.14 -24.14
N ARG A 206 -38.07 23.79 -22.99
CA ARG A 206 -39.39 23.13 -22.92
C ARG A 206 -40.26 23.78 -21.83
N GLY A 207 -41.25 24.56 -22.25
CA GLY A 207 -42.16 25.31 -21.39
C GLY A 207 -42.88 26.38 -22.21
N GLY A 208 -44.06 26.06 -22.72
CA GLY A 208 -44.66 26.76 -23.88
C GLY A 208 -45.29 28.13 -23.61
N ARG A 209 -45.49 28.84 -24.72
CA ARG A 209 -46.47 29.92 -24.95
C ARG A 209 -47.12 29.62 -26.31
N PRO A 210 -48.36 30.07 -26.60
CA PRO A 210 -49.10 31.14 -25.91
C PRO A 210 -50.47 30.73 -25.35
N ASN A 211 -51.05 31.60 -24.52
CA ASN A 211 -52.45 31.96 -24.68
C ASN A 211 -52.64 33.45 -24.34
N GLY A 212 -53.59 34.12 -25.01
CA GLY A 212 -53.83 35.57 -24.90
C GLY A 212 -54.94 35.93 -23.89
N PRO A 213 -55.06 37.22 -23.48
CA PRO A 213 -56.06 37.63 -22.50
C PRO A 213 -57.37 38.17 -23.10
N ARG A 214 -58.50 37.67 -22.56
CA ARG A 214 -59.83 38.30 -22.37
C ARG A 214 -60.84 38.45 -23.54
N GLY A 215 -62.11 38.36 -23.12
CA GLY A 215 -63.39 38.41 -23.85
C GLY A 215 -64.14 37.09 -23.61
N GLY A 216 -65.39 36.99 -23.16
CA GLY A 216 -66.51 37.90 -22.86
C GLY A 216 -67.79 37.05 -22.98
N VAL A 217 -68.60 36.85 -21.92
CA VAL A 217 -69.90 37.54 -21.70
C VAL A 217 -70.92 37.28 -22.84
N THR A 218 -72.10 36.64 -22.67
CA THR A 218 -72.88 36.22 -21.48
C THR A 218 -74.03 35.22 -21.77
N THR A 219 -74.45 34.45 -20.75
CA THR A 219 -75.85 34.03 -20.36
C THR A 219 -76.82 33.32 -21.33
N GLY A 220 -77.47 32.23 -20.87
CA GLY A 220 -78.71 31.68 -21.48
C GLY A 220 -79.33 30.43 -20.81
N ASN A 221 -80.23 30.63 -19.84
CA ASN A 221 -81.31 29.76 -19.27
C ASN A 221 -81.14 28.25 -18.93
N SER A 222 -81.81 27.89 -17.82
CA SER A 222 -82.22 26.53 -17.34
C SER A 222 -83.69 26.24 -17.78
N PRO A 223 -84.45 25.17 -17.35
CA PRO A 223 -84.19 24.16 -16.29
C PRO A 223 -84.67 22.70 -16.55
N GLU A 224 -84.53 21.84 -15.52
CA GLU A 224 -85.18 20.52 -15.29
C GLU A 224 -84.86 19.35 -16.28
N THR A 225 -85.05 18.05 -15.95
CA THR A 225 -85.68 17.37 -14.79
C THR A 225 -85.02 16.00 -14.49
N ALA A 226 -85.14 15.49 -13.24
CA ALA A 226 -85.21 14.06 -12.86
C ALA A 226 -84.00 13.10 -13.15
N SER A 227 -83.94 11.85 -12.66
CA SER A 227 -84.27 11.25 -11.33
C SER A 227 -83.83 9.77 -11.26
N LYS A 228 -83.28 9.31 -10.12
CA LYS A 228 -82.90 7.91 -9.76
C LYS A 228 -81.83 7.21 -10.65
N GLY A 229 -81.05 6.26 -10.12
CA GLY A 229 -80.90 5.79 -8.73
C GLY A 229 -80.02 4.54 -8.58
N THR A 230 -79.78 4.11 -7.33
CA THR A 230 -79.48 2.73 -6.84
C THR A 230 -78.52 1.84 -7.68
N ALA A 231 -77.29 1.49 -7.29
CA ALA A 231 -76.66 1.12 -6.00
C ALA A 231 -76.96 -0.32 -5.50
N ASP A 232 -75.95 -1.20 -5.65
CA ASP A 232 -75.65 -2.48 -4.98
C ASP A 232 -74.17 -2.79 -5.37
N GLU A 233 -73.21 -3.32 -4.59
CA GLU A 233 -73.15 -4.47 -3.65
C GLU A 233 -73.46 -5.83 -4.34
N THR A 234 -72.73 -6.94 -4.13
CA THR A 234 -71.54 -7.31 -3.32
C THR A 234 -70.62 -8.26 -4.17
N ASP A 235 -69.54 -8.96 -3.76
CA ASP A 235 -69.02 -9.35 -2.44
C ASP A 235 -67.47 -9.60 -2.37
N LYS A 236 -67.02 -10.17 -1.24
CA LYS A 236 -65.69 -10.63 -0.74
C LYS A 236 -64.82 -11.52 -1.67
N ASP A 237 -63.49 -11.32 -1.64
CA ASP A 237 -62.49 -12.01 -0.77
C ASP A 237 -62.72 -13.48 -0.29
N PRO A 238 -61.68 -14.25 0.17
CA PRO A 238 -60.21 -14.07 0.10
C PRO A 238 -59.44 -15.41 -0.23
N LEU A 239 -58.28 -15.66 0.42
CA LEU A 239 -57.38 -16.84 0.46
C LEU A 239 -56.27 -16.87 -0.62
N GLY A 240 -55.04 -17.35 -0.35
CA GLY A 240 -54.43 -17.79 0.92
C GLY A 240 -53.47 -18.98 0.72
N GLU A 241 -52.37 -19.04 1.51
CA GLU A 241 -51.46 -20.21 1.67
C GLU A 241 -50.62 -20.60 0.41
N ASP A 242 -49.38 -21.13 0.47
CA ASP A 242 -48.40 -21.22 1.57
C ASP A 242 -46.92 -21.33 1.07
N THR A 243 -45.97 -21.47 2.01
CA THR A 243 -44.50 -21.70 1.82
C THR A 243 -44.19 -23.23 2.10
N PRO A 244 -42.96 -23.83 2.14
CA PRO A 244 -41.58 -23.30 2.09
C PRO A 244 -40.47 -24.12 1.36
N ALA A 245 -39.26 -23.56 1.46
CA ALA A 245 -37.86 -24.04 1.34
C ALA A 245 -37.45 -25.55 1.19
N GLY A 246 -36.26 -25.75 0.58
CA GLY A 246 -35.40 -26.96 0.69
C GLY A 246 -34.26 -27.01 -0.36
N ASP A 247 -33.25 -27.88 -0.22
CA ASP A 247 -31.92 -27.50 0.33
C ASP A 247 -30.75 -28.33 -0.32
N ALA A 248 -29.50 -27.84 -0.19
CA ALA A 248 -28.23 -28.61 -0.25
C ALA A 248 -27.74 -29.20 -1.64
N PRO A 249 -26.56 -29.90 -1.76
CA PRO A 249 -25.53 -29.53 -2.77
C PRO A 249 -24.79 -30.72 -3.48
N ALA A 250 -23.48 -30.54 -3.82
CA ALA A 250 -22.48 -31.48 -4.42
C ALA A 250 -22.38 -31.45 -5.97
N GLN A 251 -21.27 -30.99 -6.56
CA GLN A 251 -19.98 -31.65 -6.86
C GLN A 251 -19.97 -32.66 -8.02
N ASP A 252 -19.14 -32.41 -9.04
CA ASP A 252 -18.16 -33.38 -9.54
C ASP A 252 -16.96 -32.65 -10.20
N THR A 253 -16.03 -33.41 -10.77
CA THR A 253 -14.63 -33.09 -11.07
C THR A 253 -14.34 -33.07 -12.56
N ASN A 254 -13.24 -32.42 -12.98
CA ASN A 254 -12.54 -32.83 -14.20
C ASN A 254 -11.03 -32.52 -14.13
N LYS A 255 -10.23 -33.24 -14.92
CA LYS A 255 -8.77 -33.36 -14.77
C LYS A 255 -8.12 -33.29 -16.16
N GLY A 256 -7.44 -32.20 -16.49
CA GLY A 256 -6.91 -31.94 -17.84
C GLY A 256 -5.41 -31.60 -17.87
N THR A 257 -4.64 -32.36 -18.65
CA THR A 257 -3.17 -32.23 -18.76
C THR A 257 -2.74 -31.28 -19.89
N ALA A 258 -1.89 -30.30 -19.57
CA ALA A 258 -1.00 -29.60 -20.52
C ALA A 258 0.23 -29.10 -19.72
N ALA A 259 1.43 -29.64 -19.93
CA ALA A 259 2.38 -29.25 -20.98
C ALA A 259 2.98 -27.84 -20.76
N GLY A 260 4.13 -27.79 -20.07
CA GLY A 260 4.92 -26.56 -19.91
C GLY A 260 5.95 -26.35 -21.03
N PRO A 261 6.32 -25.09 -21.36
CA PRO A 261 7.34 -24.77 -22.34
C PRO A 261 8.77 -24.92 -21.78
N ALA A 262 9.74 -25.15 -22.67
CA ALA A 262 11.10 -25.52 -22.30
C ALA A 262 12.08 -24.35 -22.07
N LEU A 263 13.16 -24.67 -21.36
CA LEU A 263 14.35 -23.88 -21.09
C LEU A 263 14.89 -23.10 -22.31
N ARG A 264 15.22 -21.81 -22.11
CA ARG A 264 15.99 -20.98 -23.06
C ARG A 264 17.11 -20.26 -22.32
N ILE A 265 18.25 -20.94 -22.13
CA ILE A 265 19.49 -20.29 -21.74
C ILE A 265 19.97 -19.45 -22.94
N SER A 266 20.15 -18.15 -22.74
CA SER A 266 20.77 -17.25 -23.72
C SER A 266 22.20 -16.96 -23.27
N LEU A 267 23.18 -17.52 -23.97
CA LEU A 267 24.59 -17.31 -23.67
C LEU A 267 25.05 -15.98 -24.28
N VAL A 268 25.46 -15.02 -23.44
CA VAL A 268 26.07 -13.77 -23.89
C VAL A 268 27.59 -13.92 -23.85
N PRO A 269 28.31 -13.77 -24.98
CA PRO A 269 29.77 -13.87 -24.98
C PRO A 269 30.41 -12.61 -24.38
N GLN A 270 31.49 -12.79 -23.60
CA GLN A 270 32.45 -11.71 -23.36
C GLN A 270 33.17 -11.35 -24.66
N LEU A 271 33.58 -10.09 -24.75
CA LEU A 271 34.58 -9.58 -25.68
C LEU A 271 35.62 -8.78 -24.86
N LEU A 272 36.83 -8.69 -25.41
CA LEU A 272 38.05 -8.19 -24.75
C LEU A 272 37.99 -6.68 -24.48
#